data_AF-A0A2N7QNT0-F1
#
_entry.id   AF-A0A2N7QNT0-F1
#
_cell.length_a   1.000
_cell.length_b   1.000
_cell.length_c   1.000
_cell.angle_alpha   90.00
_cell.angle_beta   90.00
_cell.angle_gamma   90.00
#
_symmetry.space_group_name_H-M   'P 1'
#
loop_
_entity.id
_entity.type
_entity.pdbx_description
1 polymer ?
#
loop_
_entity_poly.entity_id
_entity_poly.type
_entity_poly.pdbx_seq_one_letter_code
_entity_poly.pdbx_strand_id
1 'polypeptide(L)'
;MEPPWITRLLSPGLSARSRAQYLLVLEYAATWYRLRHFPHEFPLACEPARPLSSLEIQAFVEDQLPVVRDGRAVCAMSLGPYAALRRCGYFRGHACPSEATSRWRLRVLSTCQEQLHPGFYAGELEFREGIVRISAAWQHVNATLGDPQLAALSGDIVSQMRDACPESRDGILDRAMVTLLKVLTTSQVSRLRLGDLIVGQIQGEDVLEPAVDISIRRPANSFQRQYPCRRLLGSDAEAVTAWWVCRVQDVQEITAEPATPALPYLVREASGHGVAKASREWVLMRFHRLAIAAGVEVAGRPCRPSMIRSLGDCESPEYLRLVATANHLGLERVNSVYRILEGGSPRIGDAP
;
A
#
# COMPACT_ATOMS: atom_id res chain seq x y z
N MET A 1 19.94 10.28 25.87
CA MET A 1 19.24 11.20 26.80
C MET A 1 18.37 12.11 25.94
N GLU A 2 17.07 12.21 26.22
CA GLU A 2 16.13 13.01 25.41
C GLU A 2 16.45 14.51 25.55
N PRO A 3 16.49 15.30 24.46
CA PRO A 3 16.73 16.75 24.55
C PRO A 3 15.65 17.45 25.40
N PRO A 4 16.03 18.34 26.34
CA PRO A 4 15.07 18.99 27.25
C PRO A 4 13.91 19.72 26.54
N TRP A 5 14.18 20.34 25.39
CA TRP A 5 13.15 21.03 24.61
C TRP A 5 12.12 20.08 23.99
N ILE A 6 12.50 18.84 23.65
CA ILE A 6 11.57 17.83 23.13
C ILE A 6 10.65 17.36 24.25
N THR A 7 11.18 17.18 25.46
CA THR A 7 10.36 16.78 26.62
C THR A 7 9.26 17.80 26.92
N ARG A 8 9.51 19.10 26.71
CA ARG A 8 8.49 20.16 26.81
C ARG A 8 7.39 20.07 25.75
N LEU A 9 7.73 19.58 24.56
CA LEU A 9 6.83 19.48 23.41
C LEU A 9 5.96 18.21 23.38
N LEU A 10 6.29 17.22 24.20
CA LEU A 10 5.59 15.93 24.20
C LEU A 10 4.62 15.86 25.37
N SER A 11 3.34 15.66 25.06
CA SER A 11 2.28 15.60 26.06
C SER A 11 2.52 14.47 27.08
N PRO A 12 2.28 14.72 28.39
CA PRO A 12 2.33 13.68 29.41
C PRO A 12 1.18 12.70 29.16
N GLY A 13 1.48 11.48 28.70
CA GLY A 13 0.48 10.45 28.38
C GLY A 13 0.70 9.71 27.06
N LEU A 14 1.66 10.12 26.24
CA LEU A 14 2.02 9.36 25.03
C LEU A 14 2.59 7.98 25.38
N SER A 15 2.13 6.94 24.66
CA SER A 15 2.75 5.61 24.75
C SER A 15 4.24 5.66 24.39
N ALA A 16 5.05 4.74 24.93
CA ALA A 16 6.49 4.68 24.64
C ALA A 16 6.78 4.63 23.13
N ARG A 17 5.94 3.91 22.37
CA ARG A 17 6.02 3.82 20.91
C ARG A 17 5.72 5.15 20.23
N SER A 18 4.64 5.83 20.62
CA SER A 18 4.28 7.14 20.07
C SER A 18 5.36 8.19 20.40
N ARG A 19 5.86 8.18 21.64
CA ARG A 19 6.94 9.06 22.08
C ARG A 19 8.19 8.91 21.22
N ALA A 20 8.62 7.67 20.95
CA ALA A 20 9.76 7.40 20.07
C ALA A 20 9.54 7.89 18.63
N GLN A 21 8.31 7.82 18.11
CA GLN A 21 7.98 8.31 16.77
C GLN A 21 7.98 9.84 16.67
N TYR A 22 7.50 10.54 17.70
CA TYR A 22 7.56 12.01 17.75
C TYR A 22 9.00 12.49 17.91
N LEU A 23 9.78 11.85 18.80
CA LEU A 23 11.19 12.17 19.02
C LEU A 23 11.97 12.13 17.69
N LEU A 24 11.83 11.05 16.92
CA LEU A 24 12.50 10.90 15.63
C LEU A 24 12.15 12.02 14.65
N VAL A 25 10.90 12.48 14.65
CA VAL A 25 10.45 13.57 13.77
C VAL A 25 11.01 14.92 14.21
N LEU A 26 10.99 15.21 15.51
CA LEU A 26 11.51 16.47 16.05
C LEU A 26 13.02 16.59 15.89
N GLU A 27 13.75 15.49 16.10
CA GLU A 27 15.20 15.43 15.81
C GLU A 27 15.50 15.59 14.32
N TYR A 28 14.70 14.96 13.45
CA TYR A 28 14.80 15.16 12.01
C TYR A 28 14.61 16.64 11.65
N ALA A 29 13.55 17.27 12.14
CA ALA A 29 13.23 18.66 11.85
C ALA A 29 14.32 19.62 12.35
N ALA A 30 14.80 19.43 13.58
CA ALA A 30 15.88 20.25 14.15
C ALA A 30 17.22 20.06 13.40
N THR A 31 17.49 18.85 12.90
CA THR A 31 18.69 18.59 12.09
C THR A 31 18.57 19.21 10.71
N TRP A 32 17.43 19.01 10.05
CA TRP A 32 17.13 19.64 8.76
C TRP A 32 17.24 21.16 8.84
N TYR A 33 16.64 21.76 9.87
CA TYR A 33 16.63 23.20 10.04
C TYR A 33 18.05 23.76 10.19
N ARG A 34 18.88 23.14 11.03
CA ARG A 34 20.29 23.53 11.19
C ARG A 34 21.08 23.41 9.89
N LEU A 35 20.81 22.41 9.06
CA LEU A 35 21.46 22.23 7.77
C LEU A 35 21.04 23.29 6.73
N ARG A 36 19.80 23.79 6.81
CA ARG A 36 19.24 24.75 5.85
C ARG A 36 19.43 26.21 6.26
N HIS A 37 19.37 26.50 7.55
CA HIS A 37 19.33 27.85 8.11
C HIS A 37 20.56 28.17 8.97
N PHE A 38 21.68 27.47 8.79
CA PHE A 38 22.89 27.75 9.56
C PHE A 38 23.27 29.25 9.53
N PRO A 39 23.58 29.89 10.68
CA PRO A 39 23.80 29.32 12.01
C PRO A 39 22.57 29.30 12.95
N HIS A 40 21.36 29.52 12.44
CA HIS A 40 20.16 29.67 13.26
C HIS A 40 19.73 28.37 13.97
N GLU A 41 19.32 28.50 15.23
CA GLU A 41 18.73 27.42 16.01
C GLU A 41 17.30 27.10 15.56
N PHE A 42 16.89 25.85 15.77
CA PHE A 42 15.55 25.41 15.41
C PHE A 42 14.49 26.16 16.25
N PRO A 43 13.48 26.82 15.65
CA PRO A 43 12.59 27.75 16.34
C PRO A 43 11.85 27.18 17.57
N LEU A 44 11.45 25.90 17.48
CA LEU A 44 10.76 25.21 18.57
C LEU A 44 11.72 24.73 19.69
N ALA A 45 13.03 24.79 19.44
CA ALA A 45 14.07 24.43 20.42
C ALA A 45 14.65 25.65 21.16
N CYS A 46 14.46 26.87 20.64
CA CYS A 46 14.98 28.11 21.22
C CYS A 46 14.34 28.46 22.58
N GLU A 47 14.99 29.37 23.31
CA GLU A 47 14.42 30.04 24.48
C GLU A 47 14.46 31.57 24.32
N PRO A 48 13.31 32.25 24.19
CA PRO A 48 11.95 31.68 24.14
C PRO A 48 11.69 30.90 22.84
N ALA A 49 10.91 29.82 22.92
CA ALA A 49 10.47 29.07 21.75
C ALA A 49 9.54 29.95 20.90
N ARG A 50 9.68 29.88 19.58
CA ARG A 50 8.84 30.62 18.63
C ARG A 50 8.23 29.67 17.59
N PRO A 51 7.06 30.00 17.02
CA PRO A 51 6.50 29.22 15.94
C PRO A 51 7.37 29.28 14.69
N LEU A 52 7.24 28.26 13.85
CA LEU A 52 7.75 28.26 12.49
C LEU A 52 6.92 29.26 11.66
N SER A 53 7.62 30.13 10.93
CA SER A 53 7.04 31.03 9.94
C SER A 53 6.54 30.25 8.72
N SER A 54 5.63 30.86 7.96
CA SER A 54 5.14 30.33 6.68
C SER A 54 6.27 29.94 5.73
N LEU A 55 7.33 30.74 5.64
CA LEU A 55 8.49 30.46 4.78
C LEU A 55 9.27 29.24 5.26
N GLU A 56 9.44 29.06 6.57
CA GLU A 56 10.13 27.89 7.13
C GLU A 56 9.29 26.62 6.91
N ILE A 57 7.96 26.71 7.01
CA ILE A 57 7.05 25.59 6.73
C ILE A 57 7.08 25.23 5.24
N GLN A 58 6.98 26.22 4.35
CA GLN A 58 7.06 26.00 2.90
C GLN A 58 8.40 25.38 2.49
N ALA A 59 9.51 25.89 3.01
CA ALA A 59 10.84 25.31 2.80
C ALA A 59 10.92 23.85 3.25
N PHE A 60 10.33 23.54 4.42
CA PHE A 60 10.29 22.17 4.95
C PHE A 60 9.47 21.23 4.07
N VAL A 61 8.34 21.72 3.54
CA VAL A 61 7.48 20.98 2.59
C VAL A 61 8.26 20.73 1.30
N GLU A 62 8.82 21.78 0.71
CA GLU A 62 9.48 21.75 -0.59
C GLU A 62 10.65 20.77 -0.64
N ASP A 63 11.49 20.76 0.40
CA ASP A 63 12.59 19.81 0.47
C ASP A 63 12.14 18.36 0.52
N GLN A 64 10.94 18.09 1.05
CA GLN A 64 10.40 16.75 1.20
C GLN A 64 9.51 16.31 0.04
N LEU A 65 9.29 17.18 -0.94
CA LEU A 65 8.54 16.82 -2.13
C LEU A 65 9.32 15.75 -2.92
N PRO A 66 8.63 14.71 -3.40
CA PRO A 66 9.24 13.78 -4.33
C PRO A 66 9.34 14.44 -5.70
N VAL A 67 10.45 14.19 -6.38
CA VAL A 67 10.66 14.51 -7.80
C VAL A 67 11.19 13.27 -8.51
N VAL A 68 10.89 13.14 -9.80
CA VAL A 68 11.46 12.06 -10.60
C VAL A 68 12.82 12.47 -11.12
N ARG A 69 13.85 11.69 -10.81
CA ARG A 69 15.19 11.77 -11.43
C ARG A 69 15.68 10.37 -11.72
N ASP A 70 16.22 10.17 -12.92
CA ASP A 70 16.78 8.88 -13.36
C ASP A 70 15.80 7.70 -13.15
N GLY A 71 14.52 7.91 -13.47
CA GLY A 71 13.47 6.89 -13.32
C GLY A 71 13.15 6.51 -11.86
N ARG A 72 13.53 7.33 -10.88
CA ARG A 72 13.31 7.07 -9.45
C ARG A 72 12.72 8.28 -8.75
N ALA A 73 11.92 8.03 -7.72
CA ALA A 73 11.48 9.07 -6.80
C ALA A 73 12.66 9.48 -5.89
N VAL A 74 13.09 10.73 -6.01
CA VAL A 74 14.14 11.33 -5.17
C VAL A 74 13.60 12.55 -4.43
N CYS A 75 14.18 12.88 -3.28
CA CYS A 75 13.83 14.08 -2.52
C CYS A 75 14.24 15.33 -3.31
N ALA A 76 13.37 16.34 -3.39
CA ALA A 76 13.69 17.63 -4.04
C ALA A 76 14.79 18.42 -3.31
N MET A 77 15.04 18.09 -2.04
CA MET A 77 16.10 18.65 -1.20
C MET A 77 17.46 18.73 -1.91
N SER A 78 18.19 19.81 -1.63
CA SER A 78 19.56 19.99 -2.12
C SER A 78 20.51 18.90 -1.58
N LEU A 79 21.54 18.57 -2.38
CA LEU A 79 22.40 17.39 -2.15
C LEU A 79 23.11 17.41 -0.79
N GLY A 80 23.54 18.59 -0.32
CA GLY A 80 24.25 18.75 0.95
C GLY A 80 23.41 18.35 2.17
N PRO A 81 22.28 19.05 2.44
CA PRO A 81 21.33 18.67 3.47
C PRO A 81 20.82 17.23 3.33
N TYR A 82 20.52 16.79 2.10
CA TYR A 82 20.07 15.42 1.83
C TYR A 82 21.11 14.38 2.27
N ALA A 83 22.37 14.51 1.84
CA ALA A 83 23.43 13.58 2.19
C ALA A 83 23.70 13.55 3.71
N ALA A 84 23.66 14.71 4.37
CA ALA A 84 23.83 14.82 5.82
C ALA A 84 22.71 14.09 6.58
N LEU A 85 21.45 14.32 6.23
CA LEU A 85 20.33 13.63 6.86
C LEU A 85 20.32 12.11 6.56
N ARG A 86 20.81 11.70 5.38
CA ARG A 86 20.98 10.28 5.05
C ARG A 86 22.02 9.60 5.95
N ARG A 87 23.15 10.28 6.23
CA ARG A 87 24.19 9.80 7.16
C ARG A 87 23.66 9.64 8.59
N CYS A 88 22.75 10.51 9.01
CA CYS A 88 22.04 10.39 10.29
C CYS A 88 20.96 9.29 10.31
N GLY A 89 20.77 8.55 9.20
CA GLY A 89 19.85 7.41 9.13
C GLY A 89 18.38 7.76 8.90
N TYR A 90 18.04 9.04 8.71
CA TYR A 90 16.64 9.48 8.59
C TYR A 90 15.91 9.02 7.31
N PHE A 91 16.67 8.56 6.31
CA PHE A 91 16.16 8.09 5.04
C PHE A 91 16.30 6.57 4.85
N ARG A 92 16.90 5.82 5.80
CA ARG A 92 17.02 4.33 5.80
C ARG A 92 17.24 3.68 4.41
N GLY A 93 18.14 4.23 3.60
CA GLY A 93 18.45 3.69 2.26
C GLY A 93 17.42 4.01 1.16
N HIS A 94 16.53 4.97 1.40
CA HIS A 94 15.57 5.48 0.43
C HIS A 94 16.03 6.82 -0.16
N ALA A 95 15.76 7.03 -1.45
CA ALA A 95 16.09 8.28 -2.14
C ALA A 95 15.14 9.44 -1.77
N CYS A 96 13.92 9.11 -1.30
CA CYS A 96 12.88 10.04 -0.89
C CYS A 96 12.08 9.45 0.29
N PRO A 97 11.58 10.24 1.26
CA PRO A 97 10.69 9.74 2.31
C PRO A 97 9.28 9.53 1.73
N SER A 98 8.59 8.46 2.12
CA SER A 98 7.25 8.16 1.61
C SER A 98 6.22 9.26 1.94
N GLU A 99 5.13 9.33 1.17
CA GLU A 99 4.04 10.29 1.39
C GLU A 99 3.57 10.29 2.85
N ALA A 100 3.32 9.09 3.41
CA ALA A 100 2.90 8.92 4.80
C ALA A 100 3.94 9.47 5.80
N THR A 101 5.23 9.28 5.52
CA THR A 101 6.32 9.79 6.38
C THR A 101 6.39 11.31 6.35
N SER A 102 6.34 11.92 5.16
CA SER A 102 6.41 13.38 5.00
C SER A 102 5.18 14.07 5.60
N ARG A 103 3.98 13.50 5.40
CA ARG A 103 2.74 13.98 6.04
C ARG A 103 2.77 13.83 7.56
N TRP A 104 3.29 12.70 8.06
CA TRP A 104 3.45 12.50 9.49
C TRP A 104 4.36 13.55 10.11
N ARG A 105 5.49 13.85 9.46
CA ARG A 105 6.41 14.89 9.91
C ARG A 105 5.75 16.26 10.04
N LEU A 106 4.99 16.69 9.03
CA LEU A 106 4.23 17.94 9.08
C LEU A 106 3.20 17.96 10.22
N ARG A 107 2.46 16.86 10.42
CA ARG A 107 1.46 16.79 11.49
C ARG A 107 2.08 16.94 12.87
N VAL A 108 3.20 16.27 13.13
CA VAL A 108 3.91 16.41 14.41
C VAL A 108 4.35 17.85 14.62
N LEU A 109 4.91 18.52 13.61
CA LEU A 109 5.31 19.93 13.73
C LEU A 109 4.12 20.85 14.00
N SER A 110 3.01 20.66 13.27
CA SER A 110 1.76 21.39 13.49
C SER A 110 1.24 21.20 14.92
N THR A 111 1.18 19.96 15.40
CA THR A 111 0.71 19.65 16.77
C THR A 111 1.63 20.25 17.83
N CYS A 112 2.96 20.13 17.69
CA CYS A 112 3.90 20.69 18.65
C CYS A 112 3.84 22.23 18.68
N GLN A 113 3.66 22.88 17.53
CA GLN A 113 3.50 24.32 17.45
C GLN A 113 2.18 24.78 18.11
N GLU A 114 1.07 24.12 17.82
CA GLU A 114 -0.24 24.44 18.42
C GLU A 114 -0.22 24.30 19.95
N GLN A 115 0.51 23.32 20.48
CA GLN A 115 0.68 23.15 21.93
C GLN A 115 1.49 24.28 22.58
N LEU A 116 2.54 24.78 21.92
CA LEU A 116 3.35 25.88 22.44
C LEU A 116 2.70 27.25 22.27
N HIS A 117 1.95 27.42 21.18
CA HIS A 117 1.35 28.69 20.80
C HIS A 117 -0.14 28.50 20.46
N PRO A 118 -1.00 28.25 21.47
CA PRO A 118 -2.43 28.08 21.24
C PRO A 118 -3.03 29.33 20.58
N GLY A 119 -3.80 29.14 19.50
CA GLY A 119 -4.43 30.25 18.77
C GLY A 119 -3.51 31.00 17.79
N PHE A 120 -2.28 30.53 17.58
CA PHE A 120 -1.42 31.04 16.51
C PHE A 120 -1.82 30.41 15.17
N TYR A 121 -2.64 31.13 14.40
CA TYR A 121 -3.15 30.69 13.10
C TYR A 121 -2.15 30.84 11.94
N ALA A 122 -1.10 31.65 12.11
CA ALA A 122 -0.07 31.81 11.08
C ALA A 122 0.71 30.49 10.94
N GLY A 123 0.81 29.97 9.71
CA GLY A 123 1.40 28.66 9.45
C GLY A 123 0.40 27.50 9.39
N GLU A 124 -0.82 27.62 9.96
CA GLU A 124 -1.80 26.53 9.93
C GLU A 124 -2.26 26.23 8.49
N LEU A 125 -2.49 27.29 7.71
CA LEU A 125 -2.79 27.18 6.29
C LEU A 125 -1.65 26.47 5.55
N GLU A 126 -0.40 26.85 5.82
CA GLU A 126 0.79 26.29 5.18
C GLU A 126 1.02 24.81 5.56
N PHE A 127 0.68 24.40 6.79
CA PHE A 127 0.68 22.97 7.16
C PHE A 127 -0.38 22.19 6.38
N ARG A 128 -1.60 22.74 6.26
CA ARG A 128 -2.70 22.11 5.51
C ARG A 128 -2.39 22.03 4.01
N GLU A 129 -1.98 23.13 3.41
CA GLU A 129 -1.55 23.20 2.01
C GLU A 129 -0.31 22.34 1.77
N GLY A 130 0.62 22.28 2.72
CA GLY A 130 1.80 21.42 2.66
C GLY A 130 1.44 19.93 2.57
N ILE A 131 0.46 19.48 3.35
CA ILE A 131 -0.06 18.10 3.27
C ILE A 131 -0.66 17.84 1.88
N VAL A 132 -1.44 18.77 1.34
CA VAL A 132 -2.04 18.66 0.00
C VAL A 132 -0.95 18.62 -1.08
N ARG A 133 0.04 19.52 -1.02
CA ARG A 133 1.18 19.58 -1.95
C ARG A 133 2.00 18.29 -1.94
N ILE A 134 2.27 17.71 -0.77
CA ILE A 134 2.97 16.42 -0.67
C ILE A 134 2.17 15.30 -1.34
N SER A 135 0.86 15.22 -1.08
CA SER A 135 0.01 14.22 -1.71
C SER A 135 -0.05 14.42 -3.23
N ALA A 136 -0.19 15.65 -3.71
CA ALA A 136 -0.21 15.97 -5.14
C ALA A 136 1.13 15.64 -5.84
N ALA A 137 2.26 15.94 -5.19
CA ALA A 137 3.58 15.62 -5.73
C ALA A 137 3.83 14.10 -5.78
N TRP A 138 3.43 13.36 -4.75
CA TRP A 138 3.48 11.90 -4.78
C TRP A 138 2.55 11.30 -5.83
N GLN A 139 1.37 11.87 -6.04
CA GLN A 139 0.49 11.49 -7.15
C GLN A 139 1.18 11.72 -8.50
N HIS A 140 1.79 12.89 -8.72
CA HIS A 140 2.52 13.17 -9.95
C HIS A 140 3.74 12.26 -10.15
N VAL A 141 4.51 11.97 -9.08
CA VAL A 141 5.62 11.02 -9.15
C VAL A 141 5.12 9.61 -9.45
N ASN A 142 4.03 9.16 -8.82
CA ASN A 142 3.43 7.87 -9.11
C ASN A 142 2.84 7.79 -10.51
N ALA A 143 2.37 8.91 -11.07
CA ALA A 143 1.91 9.02 -12.45
C ALA A 143 3.07 8.96 -13.45
N THR A 144 4.16 9.68 -13.15
CA THR A 144 5.36 9.76 -13.98
C THR A 144 6.17 8.46 -13.94
N LEU A 145 6.15 7.78 -12.79
CA LEU A 145 6.66 6.41 -12.61
C LEU A 145 5.58 5.36 -12.93
N GLY A 146 4.38 5.80 -13.33
CA GLY A 146 3.18 5.00 -13.52
C GLY A 146 3.27 4.20 -14.80
N ASP A 147 3.91 3.05 -14.71
CA ASP A 147 4.17 2.18 -15.83
C ASP A 147 3.19 0.99 -15.82
N PRO A 148 2.47 0.69 -16.92
CA PRO A 148 1.85 -0.63 -17.16
C PRO A 148 2.81 -1.80 -16.85
N GLN A 149 4.12 -1.57 -16.93
CA GLN A 149 5.15 -2.51 -16.50
C GLN A 149 5.13 -2.85 -15.01
N LEU A 150 4.61 -2.00 -14.11
CA LEU A 150 4.54 -2.30 -12.67
C LEU A 150 3.38 -3.25 -12.33
N ALA A 151 2.24 -3.12 -13.01
CA ALA A 151 1.15 -4.09 -12.93
C ALA A 151 1.57 -5.42 -13.55
N ALA A 152 2.27 -5.38 -14.69
CA ALA A 152 2.92 -6.55 -15.29
C ALA A 152 3.92 -7.19 -14.30
N LEU A 153 4.77 -6.41 -13.64
CA LEU A 153 5.71 -6.89 -12.62
C LEU A 153 5.00 -7.53 -11.41
N SER A 154 3.86 -6.98 -10.98
CA SER A 154 3.02 -7.64 -9.98
C SER A 154 2.49 -8.98 -10.47
N GLY A 155 2.06 -9.05 -11.73
CA GLY A 155 1.62 -10.28 -12.39
C GLY A 155 2.75 -11.29 -12.47
N ASP A 156 3.92 -10.88 -12.96
CA ASP A 156 5.12 -11.71 -13.13
C ASP A 156 5.60 -12.28 -11.80
N ILE A 157 5.62 -11.47 -10.73
CA ILE A 157 5.98 -11.93 -9.40
C ILE A 157 4.97 -12.98 -8.90
N VAL A 158 3.67 -12.73 -9.08
CA VAL A 158 2.63 -13.69 -8.66
C VAL A 158 2.72 -14.97 -9.46
N SER A 159 2.94 -14.89 -10.78
CA SER A 159 3.14 -16.04 -11.66
C SER A 159 4.36 -16.85 -11.24
N GLN A 160 5.52 -16.22 -11.05
CA GLN A 160 6.73 -16.89 -10.55
C GLN A 160 6.51 -17.59 -9.21
N MET A 161 5.79 -16.95 -8.28
CA MET A 161 5.45 -17.56 -7.00
C MET A 161 4.47 -18.72 -7.15
N ARG A 162 3.50 -18.64 -8.07
CA ARG A 162 2.56 -19.74 -8.36
C ARG A 162 3.24 -20.94 -9.00
N ASP A 163 4.19 -20.70 -9.90
CA ASP A 163 4.97 -21.72 -10.59
C ASP A 163 5.90 -22.45 -9.62
N ALA A 164 6.37 -21.77 -8.58
CA ALA A 164 7.14 -22.38 -7.49
C ALA A 164 6.30 -23.22 -6.53
N CYS A 165 4.96 -23.14 -6.57
CA CYS A 165 4.09 -23.97 -5.73
C CYS A 165 4.03 -25.42 -6.26
N PRO A 166 4.14 -26.43 -5.39
CA PRO A 166 4.00 -27.83 -5.79
C PRO A 166 2.56 -28.14 -6.27
N GLU A 167 2.37 -29.24 -6.99
CA GLU A 167 1.02 -29.73 -7.38
C GLU A 167 0.24 -30.39 -6.22
N SER A 168 0.77 -30.31 -5.00
CA SER A 168 0.09 -30.83 -3.82
C SER A 168 -1.11 -29.95 -3.45
N ARG A 169 -2.00 -30.49 -2.61
CA ARG A 169 -3.12 -29.73 -2.03
C ARG A 169 -2.65 -28.44 -1.33
N ASP A 170 -1.53 -28.52 -0.63
CA ASP A 170 -0.87 -27.38 0.02
C ASP A 170 -0.39 -26.34 -1.00
N GLY A 171 0.08 -26.78 -2.16
CA GLY A 171 0.46 -25.88 -3.24
C GLY A 171 -0.74 -25.23 -3.95
N ILE A 172 -1.88 -25.92 -4.07
CA ILE A 172 -3.14 -25.32 -4.55
C ILE A 172 -3.59 -24.19 -3.61
N LEU A 173 -3.55 -24.44 -2.29
CA LEU A 173 -3.78 -23.41 -1.26
C LEU A 173 -2.82 -22.24 -1.41
N ASP A 174 -1.53 -22.50 -1.59
CA ASP A 174 -0.50 -21.47 -1.71
C ASP A 174 -0.69 -20.63 -2.98
N ARG A 175 -1.04 -21.25 -4.13
CA ARG A 175 -1.40 -20.54 -5.37
C ARG A 175 -2.56 -19.58 -5.16
N ALA A 176 -3.67 -20.07 -4.58
CA ALA A 176 -4.83 -19.24 -4.27
C ALA A 176 -4.49 -18.09 -3.30
N MET A 177 -3.69 -18.36 -2.27
CA MET A 177 -3.26 -17.37 -1.28
C MET A 177 -2.47 -16.23 -1.94
N VAL A 178 -1.48 -16.53 -2.78
CA VAL A 178 -0.66 -15.51 -3.44
C VAL A 178 -1.48 -14.69 -4.43
N THR A 179 -2.34 -15.33 -5.21
CA THR A 179 -3.27 -14.64 -6.12
C THR A 179 -4.16 -13.67 -5.34
N LEU A 180 -4.73 -14.07 -4.21
CA LEU A 180 -5.53 -13.18 -3.39
C LEU A 180 -4.73 -12.01 -2.80
N LEU A 181 -3.46 -12.22 -2.47
CA LEU A 181 -2.58 -11.16 -1.95
C LEU A 181 -2.22 -10.09 -3.01
N LYS A 182 -2.47 -10.35 -4.29
CA LYS A 182 -2.40 -9.34 -5.37
C LYS A 182 -3.43 -8.23 -5.19
N VAL A 183 -4.63 -8.56 -4.66
CA VAL A 183 -5.78 -7.63 -4.60
C VAL A 183 -6.30 -7.37 -3.18
N LEU A 184 -5.91 -8.18 -2.20
CA LEU A 184 -6.31 -8.08 -0.80
C LEU A 184 -5.10 -7.95 0.14
N THR A 185 -5.31 -7.28 1.27
CA THR A 185 -4.33 -7.29 2.38
C THR A 185 -4.28 -8.65 3.06
N THR A 186 -3.16 -8.99 3.69
CA THR A 186 -3.02 -10.22 4.50
C THR A 186 -4.10 -10.41 5.55
N SER A 187 -4.59 -9.30 6.12
CA SER A 187 -5.67 -9.31 7.12
C SER A 187 -7.05 -9.57 6.52
N GLN A 188 -7.27 -9.19 5.27
CA GLN A 188 -8.50 -9.50 4.53
C GLN A 188 -8.46 -10.96 4.07
N VAL A 189 -7.34 -11.40 3.49
CA VAL A 189 -7.11 -12.79 3.07
C VAL A 189 -7.34 -13.78 4.22
N SER A 190 -6.78 -13.53 5.42
CA SER A 190 -6.98 -14.41 6.59
C SER A 190 -8.40 -14.39 7.17
N ARG A 191 -9.25 -13.44 6.77
CA ARG A 191 -10.64 -13.30 7.24
C ARG A 191 -11.66 -13.64 6.18
N LEU A 192 -11.23 -13.96 4.97
CA LEU A 192 -12.07 -14.30 3.84
C LEU A 192 -12.90 -15.54 4.17
N ARG A 193 -14.19 -15.49 3.83
CA ARG A 193 -15.12 -16.62 3.97
C ARG A 193 -15.54 -17.11 2.59
N LEU A 194 -16.08 -18.33 2.53
CA LEU A 194 -16.62 -18.88 1.29
C LEU A 194 -17.67 -17.97 0.66
N GLY A 195 -18.56 -17.38 1.47
CA GLY A 195 -19.59 -16.45 0.99
C GLY A 195 -19.09 -15.09 0.53
N ASP A 196 -17.79 -14.78 0.69
CA ASP A 196 -17.20 -13.57 0.09
C ASP A 196 -16.83 -13.79 -1.38
N LEU A 197 -16.86 -15.03 -1.87
CA LEU A 197 -16.44 -15.43 -3.20
C LEU A 197 -17.65 -15.89 -4.01
N ILE A 198 -17.82 -15.31 -5.19
CA ILE A 198 -18.77 -15.79 -6.20
C ILE A 198 -17.93 -16.33 -7.34
N VAL A 199 -17.83 -17.66 -7.40
CA VAL A 199 -17.10 -18.39 -8.44
C VAL A 199 -18.03 -18.61 -9.62
N GLY A 200 -17.56 -18.34 -10.84
CA GLY A 200 -18.35 -18.51 -12.04
C GLY A 200 -17.53 -18.38 -13.32
N GLN A 201 -18.23 -18.04 -14.40
CA GLN A 201 -17.65 -17.77 -15.71
C GLN A 201 -18.29 -16.52 -16.30
N ILE A 202 -17.57 -15.84 -17.18
CA ILE A 202 -18.06 -14.68 -17.93
C ILE A 202 -18.00 -15.01 -19.41
N GLN A 203 -19.04 -14.66 -20.14
CA GLN A 203 -19.08 -14.79 -21.59
C GLN A 203 -18.19 -13.71 -22.22
N GLY A 204 -17.07 -14.12 -22.82
CA GLY A 204 -16.31 -13.31 -23.76
C GLY A 204 -16.86 -13.39 -25.19
N GLU A 205 -16.19 -12.73 -26.14
CA GLU A 205 -16.59 -12.71 -27.56
C GLU A 205 -16.63 -14.14 -28.16
N ASP A 206 -15.67 -15.02 -27.81
CA ASP A 206 -15.61 -16.38 -28.36
C ASP A 206 -15.29 -17.48 -27.31
N VAL A 207 -15.11 -17.13 -26.03
CA VAL A 207 -14.69 -18.08 -24.97
C VAL A 207 -15.39 -17.76 -23.64
N LEU A 208 -15.78 -18.80 -22.90
CA LEU A 208 -16.18 -18.69 -21.49
C LEU A 208 -14.92 -18.54 -20.63
N GLU A 209 -14.73 -17.39 -20.02
CA GLU A 209 -13.57 -17.10 -19.19
C GLU A 209 -13.89 -17.37 -17.71
N PRO A 210 -13.03 -18.09 -16.97
CA PRO A 210 -13.16 -18.25 -15.52
C PRO A 210 -13.16 -16.89 -14.81
N ALA A 211 -14.06 -16.71 -13.85
CA ALA A 211 -14.12 -15.50 -13.07
C ALA A 211 -14.47 -15.73 -11.61
N VAL A 212 -13.91 -14.90 -10.73
CA VAL A 212 -14.25 -14.89 -9.30
C VAL A 212 -14.48 -13.46 -8.85
N ASP A 213 -15.68 -13.17 -8.37
CA ASP A 213 -16.00 -11.92 -7.69
C ASP A 213 -15.77 -12.06 -6.18
N ILE A 214 -15.05 -11.10 -5.60
CA ILE A 214 -14.62 -11.06 -4.22
C ILE A 214 -15.24 -9.84 -3.52
N SER A 215 -16.06 -10.10 -2.50
CA SER A 215 -16.66 -9.07 -1.65
C SER A 215 -15.73 -8.65 -0.50
N ILE A 216 -15.37 -7.37 -0.44
CA ILE A 216 -14.48 -6.80 0.58
C ILE A 216 -15.29 -6.20 1.72
N ARG A 217 -15.43 -6.96 2.82
CA ARG A 217 -16.18 -6.51 4.01
C ARG A 217 -15.49 -5.45 4.86
N ARG A 218 -14.16 -5.38 4.80
CA ARG A 218 -13.37 -4.41 5.57
C ARG A 218 -12.38 -3.71 4.63
N PRO A 219 -12.81 -2.65 3.92
CA PRO A 219 -11.93 -1.89 3.04
C PRO A 219 -10.67 -1.39 3.74
N ALA A 220 -9.52 -1.54 3.09
CA ALA A 220 -8.22 -1.12 3.63
C ALA A 220 -7.86 0.34 3.29
N ASN A 221 -8.43 0.89 2.21
CA ASN A 221 -8.17 2.24 1.71
C ASN A 221 -9.48 2.91 1.22
N SER A 222 -9.39 4.17 0.78
CA SER A 222 -10.53 4.90 0.19
C SER A 222 -11.04 4.25 -1.08
N PHE A 223 -10.16 3.66 -1.89
CA PHE A 223 -10.53 2.98 -3.13
C PHE A 223 -11.48 1.79 -2.87
N GLN A 224 -11.10 0.87 -1.98
CA GLN A 224 -11.93 -0.28 -1.65
C GLN A 224 -13.24 0.12 -0.94
N ARG A 225 -13.33 1.34 -0.40
CA ARG A 225 -14.60 1.87 0.14
C ARG A 225 -15.55 2.28 -0.99
N GLN A 226 -15.02 2.82 -2.09
CA GLN A 226 -15.80 3.17 -3.28
C GLN A 226 -16.13 1.93 -4.13
N TYR A 227 -15.18 0.98 -4.21
CA TYR A 227 -15.30 -0.25 -4.99
C TYR A 227 -15.05 -1.46 -4.08
N PRO A 228 -16.05 -1.88 -3.28
CA PRO A 228 -15.92 -2.95 -2.29
C PRO A 228 -15.95 -4.35 -2.91
N CYS A 229 -15.87 -4.48 -4.23
CA CYS A 229 -15.81 -5.76 -4.93
C CYS A 229 -14.59 -5.79 -5.85
N ARG A 230 -13.90 -6.94 -5.90
CA ARG A 230 -12.79 -7.19 -6.82
C ARG A 230 -13.12 -8.39 -7.68
N ARG A 231 -12.80 -8.32 -8.96
CA ARG A 231 -12.96 -9.44 -9.90
C ARG A 231 -11.59 -9.98 -10.27
N LEU A 232 -11.45 -11.29 -10.23
CA LEU A 232 -10.34 -12.03 -10.82
C LEU A 232 -10.83 -12.72 -12.09
N LEU A 233 -9.95 -12.85 -13.08
CA LEU A 233 -10.22 -13.46 -14.39
C LEU A 233 -9.16 -14.50 -14.73
N GLY A 234 -9.46 -15.36 -15.71
CA GLY A 234 -8.53 -16.31 -16.30
C GLY A 234 -7.77 -17.14 -15.26
N SER A 235 -6.44 -17.20 -15.40
CA SER A 235 -5.59 -18.03 -14.54
C SER A 235 -5.64 -17.63 -13.06
N ASP A 236 -5.91 -16.37 -12.72
CA ASP A 236 -6.07 -15.90 -11.34
C ASP A 236 -7.40 -16.44 -10.75
N ALA A 237 -8.47 -16.40 -11.53
CA ALA A 237 -9.76 -16.99 -11.14
C ALA A 237 -9.66 -18.52 -10.98
N GLU A 238 -8.93 -19.19 -11.87
CA GLU A 238 -8.69 -20.64 -11.80
C GLU A 238 -7.97 -21.04 -10.51
N ALA A 239 -6.91 -20.32 -10.10
CA ALA A 239 -6.18 -20.63 -8.87
C ALA A 239 -7.08 -20.54 -7.62
N VAL A 240 -7.89 -19.48 -7.53
CA VAL A 240 -8.81 -19.26 -6.41
C VAL A 240 -9.95 -20.28 -6.43
N THR A 241 -10.43 -20.65 -7.63
CA THR A 241 -11.48 -21.66 -7.81
C THR A 241 -10.99 -23.05 -7.43
N ALA A 242 -9.78 -23.43 -7.83
CA ALA A 242 -9.20 -24.74 -7.53
C ALA A 242 -9.16 -24.99 -6.01
N TRP A 243 -8.68 -24.01 -5.23
CA TRP A 243 -8.72 -24.12 -3.78
C TRP A 243 -10.14 -24.09 -3.21
N TRP A 244 -11.06 -23.30 -3.79
CA TRP A 244 -12.45 -23.26 -3.36
C TRP A 244 -13.09 -24.65 -3.45
N VAL A 245 -12.86 -25.38 -4.54
CA VAL A 245 -13.37 -26.74 -4.76
C VAL A 245 -12.82 -27.69 -3.70
N CYS A 246 -11.50 -27.72 -3.50
CA CYS A 246 -10.89 -28.53 -2.44
C CYS A 246 -11.49 -28.20 -1.07
N ARG A 247 -11.66 -26.91 -0.77
CA ARG A 247 -12.17 -26.46 0.51
C ARG A 247 -13.61 -26.91 0.76
N VAL A 248 -14.47 -26.85 -0.25
CA VAL A 248 -15.86 -27.32 -0.16
C VAL A 248 -15.93 -28.82 0.04
N GLN A 249 -15.09 -29.58 -0.68
CA GLN A 249 -14.96 -31.03 -0.50
C GLN A 249 -14.51 -31.38 0.93
N ASP A 250 -13.50 -30.70 1.48
CA ASP A 250 -13.05 -30.95 2.86
C ASP A 250 -14.18 -30.75 3.88
N VAL A 251 -15.07 -29.77 3.68
CA VAL A 251 -16.21 -29.58 4.61
C VAL A 251 -17.11 -30.81 4.56
N GLN A 252 -17.46 -31.25 3.35
CA GLN A 252 -18.34 -32.41 3.17
C GLN A 252 -17.72 -33.68 3.76
N GLU A 253 -16.42 -33.90 3.57
CA GLU A 253 -15.71 -35.08 4.07
C GLU A 253 -15.49 -35.07 5.59
N ILE A 254 -15.12 -33.92 6.16
CA ILE A 254 -14.80 -33.81 7.60
C ILE A 254 -16.05 -33.70 8.46
N THR A 255 -17.06 -32.94 8.01
CA THR A 255 -18.23 -32.61 8.84
C THR A 255 -19.51 -33.31 8.38
N ALA A 256 -19.52 -33.99 7.23
CA ALA A 256 -20.73 -34.58 6.62
C ALA A 256 -21.87 -33.55 6.40
N GLU A 257 -21.55 -32.26 6.39
CA GLU A 257 -22.49 -31.15 6.25
C GLU A 257 -22.15 -30.33 4.98
N PRO A 258 -23.14 -29.63 4.39
CA PRO A 258 -22.87 -28.74 3.27
C PRO A 258 -22.02 -27.55 3.70
N ALA A 259 -21.10 -27.13 2.83
CA ALA A 259 -20.30 -25.93 3.05
C ALA A 259 -21.19 -24.68 3.18
N THR A 260 -21.09 -23.97 4.31
CA THR A 260 -21.87 -22.75 4.53
C THR A 260 -21.07 -21.49 4.17
N PRO A 261 -21.74 -20.39 3.74
CA PRO A 261 -21.08 -19.13 3.39
C PRO A 261 -20.24 -18.51 4.52
N ALA A 262 -20.51 -18.89 5.77
CA ALA A 262 -19.82 -18.37 6.94
C ALA A 262 -18.46 -19.04 7.22
N LEU A 263 -18.14 -20.16 6.57
CA LEU A 263 -16.91 -20.89 6.81
C LEU A 263 -15.68 -20.13 6.26
N PRO A 264 -14.53 -20.22 6.95
CA PRO A 264 -13.29 -19.60 6.49
C PRO A 264 -12.82 -20.25 5.18
N TYR A 265 -12.39 -19.40 4.23
CA TYR A 265 -11.88 -19.83 2.94
C TYR A 265 -10.46 -20.42 3.06
N LEU A 266 -9.54 -19.71 3.74
CA LEU A 266 -8.21 -20.25 4.03
C LEU A 266 -8.21 -21.00 5.36
N VAL A 267 -7.90 -22.28 5.28
CA VAL A 267 -7.65 -23.16 6.42
C VAL A 267 -6.30 -23.83 6.27
N ARG A 268 -5.67 -24.13 7.39
CA ARG A 268 -4.46 -24.95 7.48
C ARG A 268 -4.82 -26.27 8.13
N GLU A 269 -3.99 -27.27 7.86
CA GLU A 269 -4.04 -28.49 8.65
C GLU A 269 -3.67 -28.20 10.12
N ALA A 270 -4.40 -28.83 11.03
CA ALA A 270 -4.17 -28.79 12.47
C ALA A 270 -3.64 -30.14 12.95
N SER A 271 -2.86 -30.14 14.04
CA SER A 271 -2.40 -31.36 14.68
C SER A 271 -3.59 -32.23 15.08
N GLY A 272 -3.67 -33.45 14.55
CA GLY A 272 -4.73 -34.43 14.87
C GLY A 272 -5.90 -34.46 13.88
N HIS A 273 -5.62 -34.57 12.57
CA HIS A 273 -6.60 -34.77 11.48
C HIS A 273 -7.70 -33.69 11.36
N GLY A 274 -7.48 -32.50 11.91
CA GLY A 274 -8.44 -31.37 11.85
C GLY A 274 -7.96 -30.23 10.94
N VAL A 275 -8.84 -29.25 10.72
CA VAL A 275 -8.52 -27.99 10.04
C VAL A 275 -8.67 -26.79 10.97
N ALA A 276 -7.74 -25.84 10.88
CA ALA A 276 -7.77 -24.59 11.63
C ALA A 276 -7.79 -23.40 10.68
N LYS A 277 -8.45 -22.31 11.08
CA LYS A 277 -8.45 -21.07 10.30
C LYS A 277 -7.02 -20.53 10.13
N ALA A 278 -6.66 -20.13 8.93
CA ALA A 278 -5.39 -19.46 8.66
C ALA A 278 -5.36 -18.08 9.35
N SER A 279 -4.39 -17.86 10.24
CA SER A 279 -4.17 -16.54 10.84
C SER A 279 -3.40 -15.61 9.90
N ARG A 280 -3.39 -14.31 10.21
CA ARG A 280 -2.59 -13.35 9.44
C ARG A 280 -1.10 -13.69 9.48
N GLU A 281 -0.61 -14.10 10.63
CA GLU A 281 0.77 -14.48 10.89
C GLU A 281 1.15 -15.73 10.10
N TRP A 282 0.24 -16.69 10.01
CA TRP A 282 0.41 -17.88 9.20
C TRP A 282 0.52 -17.53 7.70
N VAL A 283 -0.38 -16.69 7.19
CA VAL A 283 -0.35 -16.22 5.80
C VAL A 283 0.97 -15.50 5.48
N LEU A 284 1.42 -14.61 6.39
CA LEU A 284 2.69 -13.89 6.22
C LEU A 284 3.90 -14.83 6.19
N MET A 285 3.98 -15.77 7.14
CA MET A 285 5.05 -16.76 7.18
C MET A 285 5.05 -17.63 5.92
N ARG A 286 3.88 -18.13 5.52
CA ARG A 286 3.72 -19.01 4.35
C ARG A 286 4.14 -18.28 3.07
N PHE A 287 3.68 -17.04 2.90
CA PHE A 287 4.11 -16.17 1.81
C PHE A 287 5.63 -15.98 1.76
N HIS A 288 6.26 -15.68 2.90
CA HIS A 288 7.72 -15.46 2.94
C HIS A 288 8.50 -16.70 2.54
N ARG A 289 8.08 -17.89 2.98
CA ARG A 289 8.70 -19.15 2.56
C ARG A 289 8.60 -19.35 1.04
N LEU A 290 7.43 -19.07 0.49
CA LEU A 290 7.21 -19.19 -0.96
C LEU A 290 8.02 -18.17 -1.76
N ALA A 291 8.10 -16.92 -1.29
CA ALA A 291 8.90 -15.88 -1.94
C ALA A 291 10.39 -16.27 -2.00
N ILE A 292 10.91 -16.88 -0.92
CA ILE A 292 12.28 -17.43 -0.89
C ILE A 292 12.41 -18.60 -1.87
N ALA A 293 11.47 -19.54 -1.87
CA ALA A 293 11.49 -20.69 -2.78
C ALA A 293 11.42 -20.29 -4.25
N ALA A 294 10.65 -19.24 -4.56
CA ALA A 294 10.52 -18.67 -5.90
C ALA A 294 11.68 -17.74 -6.30
N GLY A 295 12.62 -17.44 -5.39
CA GLY A 295 13.72 -16.52 -5.64
C GLY A 295 13.29 -15.07 -5.91
N VAL A 296 12.11 -14.68 -5.44
CA VAL A 296 11.53 -13.37 -5.76
C VAL A 296 12.06 -12.28 -4.83
N GLU A 297 12.70 -11.29 -5.44
CA GLU A 297 13.10 -10.05 -4.79
C GLU A 297 12.55 -8.84 -5.54
N VAL A 298 12.19 -7.80 -4.79
CA VAL A 298 11.73 -6.52 -5.36
C VAL A 298 12.77 -5.46 -5.02
N ALA A 299 13.47 -4.96 -6.04
CA ALA A 299 14.54 -3.97 -5.89
C ALA A 299 15.62 -4.38 -4.85
N GLY A 300 16.04 -5.65 -4.90
CA GLY A 300 17.07 -6.23 -4.01
C GLY A 300 16.62 -6.37 -2.55
N ARG A 301 15.31 -6.45 -2.30
CA ARG A 301 14.71 -6.67 -0.98
C ARG A 301 13.81 -7.89 -0.99
N PRO A 302 13.67 -8.59 0.16
CA PRO A 302 12.69 -9.66 0.30
C PRO A 302 11.30 -9.16 -0.03
N CYS A 303 10.64 -9.85 -0.96
CA CYS A 303 9.28 -9.52 -1.37
C CYS A 303 8.32 -9.59 -0.17
N ARG A 304 7.38 -8.63 -0.10
CA ARG A 304 6.33 -8.57 0.92
C ARG A 304 4.97 -8.56 0.25
N PRO A 305 3.91 -9.11 0.87
CA PRO A 305 2.58 -9.07 0.26
C PRO A 305 2.09 -7.66 -0.06
N SER A 306 2.45 -6.69 0.79
CA SER A 306 2.11 -5.29 0.54
C SER A 306 2.78 -4.70 -0.70
N MET A 307 3.95 -5.21 -1.10
CA MET A 307 4.67 -4.75 -2.29
C MET A 307 3.96 -5.24 -3.55
N ILE A 308 3.62 -6.54 -3.62
CA ILE A 308 2.84 -7.10 -4.74
C ILE A 308 1.51 -6.36 -4.88
N ARG A 309 0.76 -6.23 -3.78
CA ARG A 309 -0.51 -5.50 -3.81
C ARG A 309 -0.33 -4.06 -4.27
N SER A 310 0.70 -3.35 -3.81
CA SER A 310 0.95 -1.98 -4.24
C SER A 310 1.37 -1.86 -5.71
N LEU A 311 2.06 -2.87 -6.26
CA LEU A 311 2.39 -2.95 -7.69
C LEU A 311 1.14 -3.24 -8.54
N GLY A 312 0.24 -4.10 -8.07
CA GLY A 312 -0.99 -4.48 -8.78
C GLY A 312 -2.17 -3.52 -8.59
N ASP A 313 -2.27 -2.83 -7.45
CA ASP A 313 -3.38 -1.90 -7.17
C ASP A 313 -3.28 -0.60 -7.99
N CYS A 314 -2.12 -0.29 -8.62
CA CYS A 314 -1.87 0.93 -9.40
C CYS A 314 -2.72 2.12 -8.89
N GLU A 315 -2.49 2.53 -7.63
CA GLU A 315 -3.23 3.60 -6.93
C GLU A 315 -2.97 5.00 -7.54
N SER A 316 -2.69 5.08 -8.84
CA SER A 316 -2.50 6.29 -9.61
C SER A 316 -3.86 6.95 -9.89
N PRO A 317 -3.99 8.27 -9.63
CA PRO A 317 -5.16 9.04 -10.05
C PRO A 317 -5.45 8.95 -11.55
N GLU A 318 -4.48 8.65 -12.41
CA GLU A 318 -4.69 8.42 -13.85
C GLU A 318 -5.47 7.13 -14.09
N TYR A 319 -5.18 6.04 -13.38
CA TYR A 319 -6.00 4.82 -13.42
C TYR A 319 -7.42 5.09 -12.91
N LEU A 320 -7.55 5.90 -11.86
CA LEU A 320 -8.86 6.33 -11.35
C LEU A 320 -9.63 7.21 -12.33
N ARG A 321 -8.95 8.10 -13.06
CA ARG A 321 -9.55 8.91 -14.14
C ARG A 321 -9.94 8.03 -15.31
N LEU A 322 -9.09 7.09 -15.74
CA LEU A 322 -9.40 6.13 -16.80
C LEU A 322 -10.64 5.28 -16.46
N VAL A 323 -10.71 4.74 -15.25
CA VAL A 323 -11.87 3.96 -14.77
C VAL A 323 -13.11 4.85 -14.63
N ALA A 324 -12.99 6.07 -14.09
CA ALA A 324 -14.10 7.00 -13.98
C ALA A 324 -14.62 7.47 -15.35
N THR A 325 -13.72 7.76 -16.29
CA THR A 325 -14.05 8.12 -17.68
C THR A 325 -14.68 6.94 -18.41
N ALA A 326 -14.17 5.72 -18.27
CA ALA A 326 -14.76 4.52 -18.87
C ALA A 326 -16.19 4.26 -18.34
N ASN A 327 -16.40 4.42 -17.03
CA ASN A 327 -17.73 4.32 -16.42
C ASN A 327 -18.68 5.45 -16.87
N HIS A 328 -18.16 6.68 -17.03
CA HIS A 328 -18.95 7.83 -17.49
C HIS A 328 -19.37 7.70 -18.96
N LEU A 329 -18.54 7.07 -19.79
CA LEU A 329 -18.80 6.79 -21.20
C LEU A 329 -19.72 5.57 -21.43
N GLY A 330 -20.23 4.95 -20.36
CA GLY A 330 -21.13 3.80 -20.49
C GLY A 330 -20.47 2.56 -21.09
N LEU A 331 -19.12 2.51 -21.14
CA LEU A 331 -18.40 1.33 -21.59
C LEU A 331 -18.70 0.20 -20.60
N GLU A 332 -19.37 -0.84 -21.07
CA GLU A 332 -19.83 -1.93 -20.21
C GLU A 332 -18.68 -2.50 -19.37
N ARG A 333 -18.99 -2.61 -18.07
CA ARG A 333 -18.16 -3.06 -16.95
C ARG A 333 -16.85 -3.76 -17.35
N VAL A 334 -15.73 -3.12 -17.00
CA VAL A 334 -14.42 -3.72 -16.66
C VAL A 334 -13.60 -4.29 -17.84
N ASN A 335 -14.18 -4.75 -18.95
CA ASN A 335 -13.43 -5.44 -20.00
C ASN A 335 -12.52 -4.53 -20.86
N SER A 336 -12.90 -3.27 -21.07
CA SER A 336 -12.12 -2.33 -21.90
C SER A 336 -10.89 -1.76 -21.19
N VAL A 337 -10.96 -1.55 -19.87
CA VAL A 337 -9.83 -1.00 -19.09
C VAL A 337 -8.70 -2.03 -18.92
N TYR A 338 -9.03 -3.31 -18.78
CA TYR A 338 -8.02 -4.38 -18.76
C TYR A 338 -7.40 -4.63 -20.15
N ARG A 339 -8.18 -4.60 -21.24
CA ARG A 339 -7.64 -4.72 -22.63
C ARG A 339 -6.65 -3.60 -22.97
N ILE A 340 -6.91 -2.37 -22.52
CA ILE A 340 -6.00 -1.22 -22.74
C ILE A 340 -4.68 -1.39 -21.98
N LEU A 341 -4.70 -2.03 -20.81
CA LEU A 341 -3.51 -2.26 -19.98
C LEU A 341 -2.68 -3.47 -20.43
N GLU A 342 -3.28 -4.45 -21.14
CA GLU A 342 -2.58 -5.60 -21.72
C GLU A 342 -2.07 -5.35 -23.16
N GLY A 343 -2.05 -4.09 -23.62
CA GLY A 343 -1.51 -3.72 -24.94
C GLY A 343 -2.47 -3.91 -26.11
N GLY A 344 -3.76 -4.13 -25.87
CA GLY A 344 -4.78 -4.10 -26.91
C GLY A 344 -5.14 -2.67 -27.30
N SER A 345 -4.75 -2.23 -28.50
CA SER A 345 -5.24 -0.96 -29.06
C SER A 345 -6.78 -0.97 -29.13
N PRO A 346 -7.48 0.04 -28.58
CA PRO A 346 -8.90 0.20 -28.84
C PRO A 346 -9.10 0.49 -30.33
N ARG A 347 -9.83 -0.38 -31.04
CA ARG A 347 -10.31 -0.05 -32.38
C ARG A 347 -11.41 1.00 -32.22
N ILE A 348 -11.17 2.17 -32.78
CA ILE A 348 -12.17 3.22 -32.90
C ILE A 348 -13.14 2.75 -33.99
N GLY A 349 -14.36 2.44 -33.57
CA GLY A 349 -15.42 1.98 -34.46
C GLY A 349 -16.25 0.96 -33.72
N ASP A 350 -17.17 1.45 -32.90
CA ASP A 350 -18.49 0.86 -32.59
C ASP A 350 -19.07 1.68 -31.43
N ALA A 351 -19.40 2.93 -31.73
CA ALA A 351 -20.49 3.61 -31.04
C ALA A 351 -21.72 3.47 -31.94
N PRO A 352 -22.93 3.24 -31.39
CA PRO A 352 -24.15 3.41 -32.17
C PRO A 352 -24.28 4.84 -32.70
#